data_AF-A0A3B5Z3R1-F1
#
_entry.id   AF-A0A3B5Z3R1-F1
#
_cell.length_a   1.000
_cell.length_b   1.000
_cell.length_c   1.000
_cell.angle_alpha   90.00
_cell.angle_beta   90.00
_cell.angle_gamma   90.00
#
_symmetry.space_group_name_H-M   'P 1'
#
loop_
_entity.id
_entity.type
_entity.pdbx_description
1 polymer ?
#
loop_
_entity_poly.entity_id
_entity_poly.type
_entity_poly.pdbx_seq_one_letter_code
_entity_poly.pdbx_strand_id
1 'polypeptide(L)'
;MEALISAVLGDLAGRAISFVVDKCREQRTAEEDLQRLQQLLLRLRAIVEEAEGRRVTNRGMICQVSMITKQMFRGYYLLDTFKCREKKANDEEVSLSSFIQSKFNPAKRFRRLSSNTQTESMVIGRESSKELKHVVLVLESMVADMREFAIFLMSYPRMHRQPYGAYLFLDKYMFGRQMEREHAISFLLQAEPLGGENLGVLPIVGPGLIGKSTLVEHVCDDERVRNHFSLILLYSRNDLKDETAIAFRDNCVTKHQNITLDKERSLVVIELLGDVDKAAWKRLLQSAERCMTRGSKIIVTSRSEKMVRFGTTEAIKLSCLSKEAYWYFFKMLVFGSTDPEEHPRLTSIAMELALRMCGSFICAYVIAALLRENLSAWFWCRVLRSFRKYMQKNLLLAGEYFYEDKPRYVMTIAETRRVSGDRKLFLLHHSYQKGPAAQGKVPRITLADVLFSRWGTVPWGKFEVLCWRSLIPPYYNYIYAYCFHFLGKADISC
;
A
#
# COMPACT_ATOMS: atom_id res chain seq x y z
N MET A 1 -38.61 16.09 53.21
CA MET A 1 -37.90 16.52 51.98
C MET A 1 -36.45 16.02 51.98
N GLU A 2 -35.74 16.10 53.10
CA GLU A 2 -34.33 15.64 53.23
C GLU A 2 -34.11 14.14 52.98
N ALA A 3 -34.99 13.25 53.45
CA ALA A 3 -34.85 11.80 53.24
C ALA A 3 -34.94 11.39 51.75
N LEU A 4 -35.79 12.07 50.97
CA LEU A 4 -35.91 11.86 49.53
C LEU A 4 -34.68 12.36 48.78
N ILE A 5 -34.14 13.51 49.18
CA ILE A 5 -32.90 14.07 48.59
C ILE A 5 -31.71 13.14 48.89
N SER A 6 -31.61 12.62 50.12
CA SER A 6 -30.58 11.67 50.53
C SER A 6 -30.66 10.35 49.75
N ALA A 7 -31.87 9.80 49.54
CA ALA A 7 -32.06 8.58 48.76
C ALA A 7 -31.66 8.74 47.28
N VAL A 8 -32.01 9.88 46.66
CA VAL A 8 -31.63 10.19 45.28
C VAL A 8 -30.11 10.40 45.15
N LEU A 9 -29.48 11.09 46.11
CA LEU A 9 -28.03 11.26 46.14
C LEU A 9 -27.30 9.91 46.35
N GLY A 10 -27.85 9.04 47.19
CA GLY A 10 -27.33 7.68 47.42
C GLY A 10 -27.36 6.81 46.16
N ASP A 11 -28.46 6.82 45.41
CA ASP A 11 -28.56 6.10 44.13
C ASP A 11 -27.60 6.69 43.08
N LEU A 12 -27.51 8.01 42.99
CA LEU A 12 -26.58 8.67 42.06
C LEU A 12 -25.11 8.33 42.38
N ALA A 13 -24.75 8.33 43.66
CA ALA A 13 -23.42 7.95 44.13
C ALA A 13 -23.13 6.46 43.89
N GLY A 14 -24.11 5.58 44.15
CA GLY A 14 -24.01 4.15 43.86
C GLY A 14 -23.78 3.85 42.38
N ARG A 15 -24.51 4.52 41.49
CA ARG A 15 -24.31 4.42 40.03
C ARG A 15 -22.94 4.95 39.60
N ALA A 16 -22.46 6.05 40.18
CA ALA A 16 -21.13 6.57 39.90
C ALA A 16 -20.02 5.61 40.34
N ILE A 17 -20.14 5.00 41.53
CA ILE A 17 -19.19 4.00 42.04
C ILE A 17 -19.20 2.75 41.15
N SER A 18 -20.37 2.20 40.82
CA SER A 18 -20.49 1.05 39.93
C SER A 18 -19.83 1.32 38.57
N PHE A 19 -20.06 2.51 38.02
CA PHE A 19 -19.45 2.93 36.76
C PHE A 19 -17.91 2.99 36.85
N VAL A 20 -17.35 3.53 37.94
CA VAL A 20 -15.89 3.57 38.14
C VAL A 20 -15.32 2.16 38.31
N VAL A 21 -15.99 1.29 39.09
CA VAL A 21 -15.56 -0.10 39.31
C VAL A 21 -15.56 -0.88 37.98
N ASP A 22 -16.62 -0.77 37.18
CA ASP A 22 -16.72 -1.43 35.88
C ASP A 22 -15.62 -0.92 34.94
N LYS A 23 -15.35 0.39 34.93
CA LYS A 23 -14.27 0.99 34.13
C LYS A 23 -12.89 0.49 34.55
N CYS A 24 -12.62 0.41 35.85
CA CYS A 24 -11.35 -0.13 36.37
C CYS A 24 -11.17 -1.62 36.03
N ARG A 25 -12.25 -2.41 36.08
CA ARG A 25 -12.23 -3.83 35.68
C ARG A 25 -11.97 -3.99 34.18
N GLU A 26 -12.70 -3.25 33.34
CA GLU A 26 -12.51 -3.25 31.88
C GLU A 26 -11.04 -2.94 31.53
N GLN A 27 -10.45 -1.93 32.17
CA GLN A 27 -9.07 -1.51 31.91
C GLN A 27 -8.03 -2.56 32.31
N ARG A 28 -8.18 -3.21 33.48
CA ARG A 28 -7.32 -4.34 33.86
C ARG A 28 -7.40 -5.49 32.88
N THR A 29 -8.61 -5.86 32.44
CA THR A 29 -8.77 -6.95 31.45
C THR A 29 -8.13 -6.61 30.11
N ALA A 30 -8.19 -5.34 29.67
CA ALA A 30 -7.57 -4.92 28.43
C ALA A 30 -6.04 -4.97 28.50
N GLU A 31 -5.43 -4.65 29.64
CA GLU A 31 -3.98 -4.74 29.83
C GLU A 31 -3.48 -6.19 29.79
N GLU A 32 -4.20 -7.11 30.45
CA GLU A 32 -3.93 -8.55 30.37
C GLU A 32 -4.08 -9.08 28.93
N ASP A 33 -5.14 -8.69 28.23
CA ASP A 33 -5.37 -9.07 26.84
C ASP A 33 -4.29 -8.51 25.89
N LEU A 34 -3.78 -7.29 26.15
CA LEU A 34 -2.67 -6.71 25.40
C LEU A 34 -1.36 -7.48 25.61
N GLN A 35 -1.07 -7.91 26.84
CA GLN A 35 0.10 -8.75 27.11
C GLN A 35 0.00 -10.11 26.40
N ARG A 36 -1.18 -10.74 26.44
CA ARG A 36 -1.45 -11.99 25.71
C ARG A 36 -1.28 -11.80 24.20
N LEU A 37 -1.84 -10.71 23.67
CA LEU A 37 -1.71 -10.36 22.26
C LEU A 37 -0.23 -10.25 21.84
N GLN A 38 0.60 -9.57 22.63
CA GLN A 38 2.05 -9.45 22.34
C GLN A 38 2.73 -10.83 22.28
N GLN A 39 2.44 -11.72 23.23
CA GLN A 39 3.00 -13.07 23.25
C GLN A 39 2.55 -13.90 22.04
N LEU A 40 1.26 -13.84 21.68
CA LEU A 40 0.72 -14.53 20.51
C LEU A 40 1.35 -14.02 19.21
N LEU A 41 1.50 -12.70 19.07
CA LEU A 41 2.13 -12.10 17.90
C LEU A 41 3.58 -12.52 17.71
N LEU A 42 4.35 -12.67 18.79
CA LEU A 42 5.72 -13.20 18.73
C LEU A 42 5.75 -14.64 18.20
N ARG A 43 4.85 -15.50 18.69
CA ARG A 43 4.75 -16.90 18.24
C ARG A 43 4.32 -17.00 16.78
N LEU A 44 3.28 -16.26 16.39
CA LEU A 44 2.76 -16.27 15.03
C LEU A 44 3.76 -15.69 14.03
N ARG A 45 4.49 -14.64 14.42
CA ARG A 45 5.60 -14.13 13.62
C ARG A 45 6.61 -15.23 13.35
N ALA A 46 7.11 -15.92 14.37
CA ALA A 46 8.06 -17.02 14.17
C ALA A 46 7.53 -18.12 13.23
N ILE A 47 6.24 -18.46 13.32
CA ILE A 47 5.60 -19.43 12.42
C ILE A 47 5.57 -18.91 10.98
N VAL A 48 5.15 -17.66 10.76
CA VAL A 48 5.10 -17.04 9.43
C VAL A 48 6.51 -16.93 8.85
N GLU A 49 7.50 -16.51 9.65
CA GLU A 49 8.90 -16.40 9.22
C GLU A 49 9.46 -17.77 8.78
N GLU A 50 9.19 -18.85 9.53
CA GLU A 50 9.60 -20.21 9.15
C GLU A 50 8.85 -20.69 7.89
N ALA A 51 7.56 -20.36 7.76
CA ALA A 51 6.75 -20.77 6.62
C ALA A 51 7.19 -20.07 5.33
N GLU A 52 7.44 -18.76 5.40
CA GLU A 52 7.98 -17.99 4.29
C GLU A 52 9.43 -18.36 3.96
N GLY A 53 10.17 -18.94 4.91
CA GLY A 53 11.50 -19.51 4.71
C GLY A 53 11.53 -20.82 3.91
N ARG A 54 10.37 -21.40 3.54
CA ARG A 54 10.26 -22.70 2.87
C ARG A 54 9.56 -22.63 1.53
N ARG A 55 9.90 -23.55 0.61
CA ARG A 55 9.26 -23.65 -0.72
C ARG A 55 7.90 -24.34 -0.61
N VAL A 56 6.94 -23.70 0.04
CA VAL A 56 5.59 -24.24 0.23
C VAL A 56 4.85 -24.24 -1.12
N THR A 57 4.55 -25.42 -1.64
CA THR A 57 3.83 -25.58 -2.93
C THR A 57 2.38 -25.99 -2.76
N ASN A 58 2.00 -26.58 -1.62
CA ASN A 58 0.63 -26.99 -1.37
C ASN A 58 -0.28 -25.78 -1.13
N ARG A 59 -1.33 -25.63 -1.95
CA ARG A 59 -2.26 -24.50 -1.88
C ARG A 59 -2.94 -24.34 -0.51
N GLY A 60 -3.28 -25.44 0.16
CA GLY A 60 -3.87 -25.42 1.50
C GLY A 60 -2.92 -24.81 2.53
N MET A 61 -1.64 -25.20 2.50
CA MET A 61 -0.60 -24.64 3.36
C MET A 61 -0.38 -23.14 3.11
N ILE A 62 -0.29 -22.70 1.85
CA ILE A 62 -0.12 -21.27 1.54
C ILE A 62 -1.37 -20.48 1.99
N CYS A 63 -2.57 -21.04 1.85
CA CYS A 63 -3.80 -20.44 2.37
C CYS A 63 -3.78 -20.28 3.90
N GLN A 64 -3.34 -21.31 4.64
CA GLN A 64 -3.20 -21.23 6.10
C GLN A 64 -2.19 -20.15 6.50
N VAL A 65 -1.00 -20.09 5.87
CA VAL A 65 -0.02 -19.02 6.11
C VAL A 65 -0.62 -17.65 5.85
N SER A 66 -1.39 -17.50 4.76
CA SER A 66 -2.07 -16.25 4.44
C SER A 66 -3.11 -15.86 5.51
N MET A 67 -3.86 -16.81 6.07
CA MET A 67 -4.83 -16.56 7.14
C MET A 67 -4.14 -16.14 8.44
N ILE A 68 -3.08 -16.84 8.84
CA ILE A 68 -2.26 -16.49 10.01
C ILE A 68 -1.69 -15.08 9.85
N THR A 69 -1.08 -14.81 8.70
CA THR A 69 -0.47 -13.52 8.39
C THR A 69 -1.50 -12.38 8.46
N LYS A 70 -2.71 -12.60 7.95
CA LYS A 70 -3.81 -11.63 8.03
C LYS A 70 -4.18 -11.31 9.48
N GLN A 71 -4.36 -12.31 10.33
CA GLN A 71 -4.72 -12.07 11.73
C GLN A 71 -3.56 -11.50 12.54
N MET A 72 -2.32 -11.89 12.23
CA MET A 72 -1.11 -11.30 12.79
C MET A 72 -1.05 -9.79 12.50
N PHE A 73 -1.28 -9.36 11.26
CA PHE A 73 -1.34 -7.93 10.93
C PHE A 73 -2.46 -7.21 11.67
N ARG A 74 -3.63 -7.84 11.84
CA ARG A 74 -4.73 -7.27 12.63
C ARG A 74 -4.34 -7.08 14.10
N GLY A 75 -3.66 -8.06 14.69
CA GLY A 75 -3.14 -7.95 16.05
C GLY A 75 -2.10 -6.83 16.20
N TYR A 76 -1.13 -6.73 15.28
CA TYR A 76 -0.16 -5.62 15.29
C TYR A 76 -0.84 -4.26 15.14
N TYR A 77 -1.82 -4.15 14.24
CA TYR A 77 -2.58 -2.92 14.04
C TYR A 77 -3.32 -2.49 15.32
N LEU A 78 -3.97 -3.43 16.02
CA LEU A 78 -4.63 -3.15 17.30
C LEU A 78 -3.62 -2.72 18.35
N LEU A 79 -2.53 -3.47 18.51
CA LEU A 79 -1.47 -3.16 19.47
C LEU A 79 -0.94 -1.73 19.29
N ASP A 80 -0.63 -1.34 18.05
CA ASP A 80 -0.15 0.01 17.73
C ASP A 80 -1.24 1.06 17.98
N THR A 81 -2.51 0.74 17.70
CA THR A 81 -3.66 1.64 17.96
C THR A 81 -3.79 1.97 19.45
N PHE A 82 -3.70 0.96 20.32
CA PHE A 82 -3.79 1.15 21.77
C PHE A 82 -2.60 1.98 22.29
N LYS A 83 -1.37 1.65 21.88
CA LYS A 83 -0.16 2.42 22.25
C LYS A 83 -0.24 3.89 21.82
N CYS A 84 -0.72 4.14 20.60
CA CYS A 84 -0.91 5.50 20.11
C CYS A 84 -2.00 6.29 20.85
N ARG A 85 -3.00 5.62 21.44
CA ARG A 85 -4.05 6.27 22.24
C ARG A 85 -3.56 6.66 23.64
N GLU A 86 -2.90 5.74 24.34
CA GLU A 86 -2.35 6.00 25.69
C GLU A 86 -1.44 7.22 25.70
N LYS A 87 -0.55 7.32 24.72
CA LYS A 87 0.39 8.44 24.64
C LYS A 87 -0.24 9.75 24.17
N LYS A 88 -1.33 9.71 23.40
CA LYS A 88 -2.12 10.92 23.09
C LYS A 88 -2.83 11.48 24.32
N ALA A 89 -3.33 10.62 25.21
CA ALA A 89 -3.93 11.05 26.47
C ALA A 89 -2.92 11.74 27.41
N ASN A 90 -1.66 11.30 27.39
CA ASN A 90 -0.58 11.94 28.16
C ASN A 90 -0.04 13.23 27.49
N ASP A 91 0.02 13.27 26.15
CA ASP A 91 0.48 14.45 25.40
C ASP A 91 -0.61 15.53 25.24
N GLU A 92 -1.87 15.29 25.63
CA GLU A 92 -2.93 16.32 25.63
C GLU A 92 -2.68 17.43 26.67
N GLU A 93 -1.77 17.24 27.62
CA GLU A 93 -1.24 18.31 28.47
C GLU A 93 -0.19 19.20 27.75
N VAL A 94 0.37 18.74 26.61
CA VAL A 94 1.48 19.43 25.88
C VAL A 94 1.22 19.54 24.37
N SER A 95 -0.02 19.32 23.90
CA SER A 95 -0.38 19.45 22.49
C SER A 95 -0.68 20.90 22.11
N LEU A 96 0.40 21.65 21.86
CA LEU A 96 0.51 22.87 21.02
C LEU A 96 -0.80 23.44 20.45
N SER A 97 -1.59 24.04 21.34
CA SER A 97 -2.57 25.07 21.03
C SER A 97 -1.87 26.43 20.93
N SER A 98 -1.15 26.67 19.84
CA SER A 98 -0.70 28.02 19.42
C SER A 98 -0.10 27.83 18.03
N PHE A 99 -0.61 28.38 16.93
CA PHE A 99 -0.98 29.77 16.72
C PHE A 99 -2.07 29.84 15.63
N ILE A 100 -3.28 30.24 16.02
CA ILE A 100 -4.15 31.27 15.43
C ILE A 100 -5.33 31.34 16.41
N GLN A 101 -5.24 32.25 17.37
CA GLN A 101 -6.38 32.98 17.88
C GLN A 101 -5.81 34.29 18.43
N SER A 102 -5.97 35.31 17.60
CA SER A 102 -5.74 36.71 17.91
C SER A 102 -6.35 37.04 19.27
N LYS A 103 -5.50 37.41 20.24
CA LYS A 103 -5.91 38.07 21.49
C LYS A 103 -6.28 39.50 21.13
N PHE A 104 -7.57 39.80 20.94
CA PHE A 104 -8.21 41.08 21.28
C PHE A 104 -9.71 40.96 20.99
N ASN A 105 -10.49 40.38 21.91
CA ASN A 105 -11.92 40.71 22.01
C ASN A 105 -12.48 40.38 23.41
N PRO A 106 -12.99 41.34 24.20
CA PRO A 106 -13.44 41.13 25.58
C PRO A 106 -14.90 40.63 25.73
N ALA A 107 -15.51 40.00 24.72
CA ALA A 107 -16.89 39.52 24.80
C ALA A 107 -16.97 37.98 24.91
N LYS A 108 -16.78 37.45 26.13
CA LYS A 108 -17.34 36.15 26.52
C LYS A 108 -18.75 36.38 27.06
N ARG A 109 -19.78 35.89 26.38
CA ARG A 109 -21.02 35.36 27.01
C ARG A 109 -21.96 34.78 25.96
N PHE A 110 -21.71 33.54 25.55
CA PHE A 110 -22.80 32.58 25.40
C PHE A 110 -22.25 31.16 25.49
N ARG A 111 -22.55 30.48 26.60
CA ARG A 111 -22.46 29.02 26.69
C ARG A 111 -23.45 28.45 25.67
N ARG A 112 -22.96 27.70 24.68
CA ARG A 112 -23.74 26.67 23.97
C ARG A 112 -22.86 25.44 23.77
N LEU A 113 -23.49 24.30 24.01
CA LEU A 113 -22.96 22.95 24.11
C LEU A 113 -21.96 22.60 23.00
N SER A 114 -20.76 22.17 23.41
CA SER A 114 -19.94 21.22 22.64
C SER A 114 -19.38 20.21 23.63
N SER A 115 -20.24 19.28 24.02
CA SER A 115 -19.93 18.14 24.88
C SER A 115 -20.07 16.86 24.06
N ASN A 116 -19.27 16.70 23.01
CA ASN A 116 -19.27 15.45 22.22
C ASN A 116 -17.92 14.72 22.17
N THR A 117 -16.82 15.27 22.68
CA THR A 117 -15.52 14.57 22.60
C THR A 117 -15.33 13.47 23.65
N GLN A 118 -15.93 13.58 24.84
CA GLN A 118 -15.82 12.53 25.87
C GLN A 118 -16.75 11.35 25.61
N THR A 119 -17.95 11.60 25.08
CA THR A 119 -18.94 10.56 24.79
C THR A 119 -18.57 9.72 23.57
N GLU A 120 -18.02 10.33 22.51
CA GLU A 120 -17.48 9.60 21.34
C GLU A 120 -16.22 8.81 21.71
N SER A 121 -15.33 9.35 22.53
CA SER A 121 -14.15 8.64 23.06
C SER A 121 -14.53 7.39 23.88
N MET A 122 -15.61 7.46 24.68
CA MET A 122 -16.12 6.33 25.47
C MET A 122 -16.74 5.20 24.64
N VAL A 123 -17.51 5.53 23.59
CA VAL A 123 -18.10 4.52 22.69
C VAL A 123 -17.00 3.80 21.90
N ILE A 124 -16.00 4.56 21.43
CA ILE A 124 -14.84 4.04 20.68
C ILE A 124 -13.93 3.17 21.58
N GLY A 125 -13.82 3.47 22.88
CA GLY A 125 -13.04 2.69 23.85
C GLY A 125 -13.62 1.29 24.10
N ARG A 126 -14.94 1.19 24.32
CA ARG A 126 -15.63 -0.10 24.54
C ARG A 126 -15.61 -1.01 23.31
N GLU A 127 -15.80 -0.43 22.12
CA GLU A 127 -15.75 -1.19 20.87
C GLU A 127 -14.36 -1.77 20.61
N SER A 128 -13.30 -0.98 20.89
CA SER A 128 -11.91 -1.46 20.75
C SER A 128 -11.52 -2.55 21.74
N SER A 129 -12.06 -2.56 22.97
CA SER A 129 -11.79 -3.63 23.95
C SER A 129 -12.46 -4.94 23.56
N LYS A 130 -13.68 -4.90 23.01
CA LYS A 130 -14.34 -6.09 22.45
C LYS A 130 -13.58 -6.65 21.25
N GLU A 131 -13.10 -5.76 20.37
CA GLU A 131 -12.29 -6.17 19.23
C GLU A 131 -10.96 -6.82 19.67
N LEU A 132 -10.30 -6.26 20.68
CA LEU A 132 -9.08 -6.84 21.27
C LEU A 132 -9.33 -8.27 21.77
N LYS A 133 -10.36 -8.47 22.61
CA LYS A 133 -10.73 -9.80 23.11
C LYS A 133 -11.01 -10.79 21.98
N HIS A 134 -11.76 -10.36 20.98
CA HIS A 134 -12.06 -11.19 19.83
C HIS A 134 -10.81 -11.60 19.05
N VAL A 135 -9.88 -10.66 18.79
CA VAL A 135 -8.63 -10.97 18.10
C VAL A 135 -7.75 -11.90 18.92
N VAL A 136 -7.61 -11.69 20.23
CA VAL A 136 -6.85 -12.59 21.11
C VAL A 136 -7.40 -14.01 21.00
N LEU A 137 -8.71 -14.21 21.12
CA LEU A 137 -9.34 -15.54 21.02
C LEU A 137 -9.09 -16.21 19.66
N VAL A 138 -9.20 -15.45 18.56
CA VAL A 138 -8.92 -15.98 17.20
C VAL A 138 -7.46 -16.39 17.04
N LEU A 139 -6.52 -15.60 17.58
CA LEU A 139 -5.10 -15.93 17.51
C LEU A 139 -4.75 -17.13 18.40
N GLU A 140 -5.37 -17.26 19.58
CA GLU A 140 -5.22 -18.42 20.47
C GLU A 140 -5.70 -19.71 19.78
N SER A 141 -6.88 -19.69 19.16
CA SER A 141 -7.39 -20.85 18.43
C SER A 141 -6.47 -21.22 17.27
N MET A 142 -6.01 -20.21 16.50
CA MET A 142 -5.06 -20.45 15.41
C MET A 142 -3.79 -21.11 15.91
N VAL A 143 -3.16 -20.60 16.98
CA VAL A 143 -1.93 -21.18 17.54
C VAL A 143 -2.14 -22.61 18.06
N ALA A 144 -3.30 -22.91 18.64
CA ALA A 144 -3.65 -24.24 19.12
C ALA A 144 -3.69 -25.27 17.97
N ASP A 145 -4.18 -24.87 16.79
CA ASP A 145 -4.36 -25.72 15.61
C ASP A 145 -3.09 -25.85 14.74
N MET A 146 -1.92 -25.37 15.20
CA MET A 146 -0.68 -25.33 14.38
C MET A 146 0.13 -26.62 14.37
N ARG A 147 -0.25 -27.68 15.10
CA ARG A 147 0.59 -28.88 15.26
C ARG A 147 0.79 -29.60 13.92
N GLU A 148 -0.30 -29.91 13.23
CA GLU A 148 -0.29 -30.58 11.93
C GLU A 148 0.37 -29.68 10.88
N PHE A 149 0.05 -28.38 10.90
CA PHE A 149 0.68 -27.40 10.03
C PHE A 149 2.20 -27.41 10.18
N ALA A 150 2.73 -27.39 11.41
CA ALA A 150 4.16 -27.44 11.66
C ALA A 150 4.80 -28.74 11.11
N ILE A 151 4.16 -29.90 11.31
CA ILE A 151 4.65 -31.19 10.79
C ILE A 151 4.74 -31.15 9.26
N PHE A 152 3.68 -30.73 8.57
CA PHE A 152 3.70 -30.64 7.10
C PHE A 152 4.70 -29.59 6.63
N LEU A 153 4.82 -28.46 7.33
CA LEU A 153 5.74 -27.40 6.97
C LEU A 153 7.19 -27.91 6.96
N MET A 154 7.56 -28.76 7.92
CA MET A 154 8.91 -29.33 8.02
C MET A 154 9.30 -30.20 6.82
N SER A 155 8.34 -30.72 6.06
CA SER A 155 8.59 -31.52 4.85
C SER A 155 9.04 -30.69 3.64
N TYR A 156 8.82 -29.38 3.64
CA TYR A 156 9.21 -28.51 2.52
C TYR A 156 10.68 -28.10 2.62
N PRO A 157 11.43 -28.07 1.50
CA PRO A 157 12.82 -27.66 1.52
C PRO A 157 12.95 -26.19 1.91
N ARG A 158 13.98 -25.89 2.71
CA ARG A 158 14.34 -24.53 3.07
C ARG A 158 14.81 -23.77 1.84
N MET A 159 14.42 -22.52 1.77
CA MET A 159 15.01 -21.58 0.86
C MET A 159 16.21 -20.94 1.57
N HIS A 160 17.34 -20.84 0.88
CA HIS A 160 18.45 -20.00 1.35
C HIS A 160 18.00 -18.54 1.25
N ARG A 161 17.35 -18.03 2.32
CA ARG A 161 16.85 -16.66 2.43
C ARG A 161 17.33 -16.03 3.74
N GLN A 162 17.55 -14.72 3.71
CA GLN A 162 17.77 -13.90 4.91
C GLN A 162 16.44 -13.65 5.65
N PRO A 163 16.49 -13.28 6.95
CA PRO A 163 15.31 -13.14 7.81
C PRO A 163 14.24 -12.19 7.26
N TYR A 164 12.98 -12.40 7.70
CA TYR A 164 11.76 -11.68 7.31
C TYR A 164 11.87 -10.15 7.21
N GLY A 165 12.66 -9.51 8.07
CA GLY A 165 12.93 -8.07 8.01
C GLY A 165 13.61 -7.63 6.71
N ALA A 166 14.37 -8.51 6.06
CA ALA A 166 15.04 -8.25 4.80
C ALA A 166 14.09 -8.31 3.58
N TYR A 167 12.88 -8.89 3.67
CA TYR A 167 11.97 -8.98 2.52
C TYR A 167 11.46 -7.63 2.03
N LEU A 168 11.42 -6.62 2.90
CA LEU A 168 11.08 -5.24 2.52
C LEU A 168 12.25 -4.48 1.91
N PHE A 169 13.48 -4.96 2.13
CA PHE A 169 14.72 -4.36 1.61
C PHE A 169 15.37 -5.20 0.51
N LEU A 170 14.86 -6.40 0.26
CA LEU A 170 15.30 -7.30 -0.80
C LEU A 170 14.32 -7.17 -1.95
N ASP A 171 14.82 -6.65 -3.06
CA ASP A 171 14.14 -6.43 -4.35
C ASP A 171 13.63 -7.74 -5.02
N LYS A 172 13.53 -8.83 -4.27
CA LYS A 172 13.21 -10.19 -4.74
C LYS A 172 11.75 -10.61 -4.49
N TYR A 173 11.02 -9.92 -3.60
CA TYR A 173 9.63 -10.28 -3.27
C TYR A 173 8.75 -9.06 -2.99
N MET A 174 7.51 -9.12 -3.47
CA MET A 174 6.50 -8.11 -3.18
C MET A 174 5.69 -8.50 -1.93
N PHE A 175 5.58 -7.56 -0.99
CA PHE A 175 4.84 -7.76 0.26
C PHE A 175 3.37 -8.11 0.01
N GLY A 176 2.90 -9.18 0.65
CA GLY A 176 1.49 -9.57 0.71
C GLY A 176 0.89 -10.07 -0.61
N ARG A 177 1.72 -10.51 -1.56
CA ARG A 177 1.31 -11.03 -2.88
C ARG A 177 1.79 -12.44 -3.20
N GLN A 178 2.16 -13.21 -2.18
CA GLN A 178 2.77 -14.53 -2.33
C GLN A 178 1.79 -15.54 -2.96
N MET A 179 0.52 -15.51 -2.55
CA MET A 179 -0.53 -16.36 -3.12
C MET A 179 -0.73 -16.09 -4.61
N GLU A 180 -0.84 -14.82 -4.98
CA GLU A 180 -1.06 -14.41 -6.37
C GLU A 180 0.16 -14.71 -7.24
N ARG A 181 1.38 -14.56 -6.69
CA ARG A 181 2.62 -14.95 -7.37
C ARG A 181 2.64 -16.46 -7.64
N GLU A 182 2.42 -17.31 -6.64
CA GLU A 182 2.45 -18.76 -6.84
C GLU A 182 1.29 -19.24 -7.72
N HIS A 183 0.13 -18.58 -7.70
CA HIS A 183 -0.94 -18.85 -8.65
C HIS A 183 -0.48 -18.57 -10.10
N ALA A 184 0.14 -17.41 -10.34
CA ALA A 184 0.66 -17.08 -11.66
C ALA A 184 1.74 -18.09 -12.13
N ILE A 185 2.67 -18.46 -11.24
CA ILE A 185 3.71 -19.45 -11.56
C ILE A 185 3.11 -20.83 -11.82
N SER A 186 2.14 -21.27 -11.02
CA SER A 186 1.42 -22.53 -11.21
C SER A 186 0.73 -22.57 -12.57
N PHE A 187 0.08 -21.48 -12.99
CA PHE A 187 -0.52 -21.36 -14.31
C PHE A 187 0.55 -21.46 -15.42
N LEU A 188 1.66 -20.74 -15.27
CA LEU A 188 2.73 -20.71 -16.26
C LEU A 188 3.37 -22.08 -16.47
N LEU A 189 3.58 -22.85 -15.39
CA LEU A 189 4.23 -24.16 -15.43
C LEU A 189 3.27 -25.33 -15.71
N GLN A 190 1.96 -25.09 -15.73
CA GLN A 190 0.96 -26.12 -16.01
C GLN A 190 1.18 -26.75 -17.39
N ALA A 191 1.16 -28.09 -17.45
CA ALA A 191 1.24 -28.82 -18.70
C ALA A 191 0.00 -28.56 -19.58
N GLU A 192 0.23 -28.45 -20.89
CA GLU A 192 -0.87 -28.28 -21.83
C GLU A 192 -1.76 -29.53 -21.86
N PRO A 193 -3.09 -29.38 -21.81
CA PRO A 193 -4.00 -30.52 -21.98
C PRO A 193 -3.75 -31.21 -23.33
N LEU A 194 -3.84 -32.53 -23.35
CA LEU A 194 -3.82 -33.31 -24.60
C LEU A 194 -5.02 -32.89 -25.45
N GLY A 195 -4.78 -32.17 -26.55
CA GLY A 195 -5.81 -31.67 -27.47
C GLY A 195 -6.18 -30.18 -27.31
N GLY A 196 -5.55 -29.43 -26.39
CA GLY A 196 -5.72 -27.98 -26.31
C GLY A 196 -4.87 -27.25 -27.35
N GLU A 197 -5.51 -26.65 -28.36
CA GLU A 197 -4.84 -25.85 -29.40
C GLU A 197 -4.69 -24.36 -29.02
N ASN A 198 -5.34 -23.91 -27.95
CA ASN A 198 -5.47 -22.49 -27.64
C ASN A 198 -4.33 -21.97 -26.76
N LEU A 199 -3.85 -20.77 -27.07
CA LEU A 199 -2.83 -20.07 -26.31
C LEU A 199 -3.32 -19.71 -24.89
N GLY A 200 -2.56 -20.11 -23.86
CA GLY A 200 -2.92 -19.81 -22.48
C GLY A 200 -2.80 -18.31 -22.15
N VAL A 201 -3.88 -17.72 -21.61
CA VAL A 201 -3.93 -16.31 -21.19
C VAL A 201 -4.33 -16.21 -19.72
N LEU A 202 -3.48 -15.57 -18.91
CA LEU A 202 -3.76 -15.23 -17.52
C LEU A 202 -3.98 -13.71 -17.35
N PRO A 203 -5.22 -13.28 -17.06
CA PRO A 203 -5.49 -11.90 -16.67
C PRO A 203 -5.13 -11.65 -15.21
N ILE A 204 -4.43 -10.55 -14.96
CA ILE A 204 -4.17 -9.98 -13.63
C ILE A 204 -4.83 -8.60 -13.59
N VAL A 205 -5.95 -8.50 -12.86
CA VAL A 205 -6.79 -7.30 -12.85
C VAL A 205 -6.82 -6.69 -11.46
N GLY A 206 -7.00 -5.37 -11.40
CA GLY A 206 -7.20 -4.66 -10.13
C GLY A 206 -6.88 -3.17 -10.23
N PRO A 207 -7.15 -2.39 -9.17
CA PRO A 207 -6.89 -0.95 -9.14
C PRO A 207 -5.47 -0.53 -9.58
N GLY A 208 -5.32 0.74 -9.95
CA GLY A 208 -4.00 1.34 -10.23
C GLY A 208 -3.11 1.34 -8.97
N LEU A 209 -1.78 1.29 -9.18
CA LEU A 209 -0.77 1.49 -8.12
C LEU A 209 -0.73 0.48 -6.96
N ILE A 210 -1.44 -0.64 -7.09
CA ILE A 210 -1.39 -1.75 -6.11
C ILE A 210 -0.32 -2.80 -6.41
N GLY A 211 0.56 -2.54 -7.40
CA GLY A 211 1.74 -3.35 -7.73
C GLY A 211 1.54 -4.53 -8.69
N LYS A 212 0.60 -4.44 -9.65
CA LYS A 212 0.43 -5.47 -10.71
C LYS A 212 1.71 -5.73 -11.51
N SER A 213 2.35 -4.67 -12.01
CA SER A 213 3.59 -4.76 -12.78
C SER A 213 4.71 -5.40 -11.96
N THR A 214 4.90 -4.94 -10.72
CA THR A 214 5.86 -5.51 -9.77
C THR A 214 5.62 -7.01 -9.51
N LEU A 215 4.35 -7.42 -9.34
CA LEU A 215 4.02 -8.84 -9.19
C LEU A 215 4.47 -9.66 -10.41
N VAL A 216 4.18 -9.17 -11.62
CA VAL A 216 4.56 -9.86 -12.86
C VAL A 216 6.07 -9.91 -13.03
N GLU A 217 6.81 -8.85 -12.70
CA GLU A 217 8.28 -8.90 -12.73
C GLU A 217 8.82 -10.01 -11.82
N HIS A 218 8.33 -10.13 -10.58
CA HIS A 218 8.76 -11.20 -9.69
C HIS A 218 8.40 -12.60 -10.19
N VAL A 219 7.33 -12.74 -10.97
CA VAL A 219 6.98 -14.00 -11.65
C VAL A 219 7.97 -14.28 -12.78
N CYS A 220 8.28 -13.28 -13.61
CA CYS A 220 9.25 -13.40 -14.70
C CYS A 220 10.69 -13.64 -14.21
N ASP A 221 11.02 -13.16 -13.01
CA ASP A 221 12.32 -13.34 -12.37
C ASP A 221 12.47 -14.69 -11.65
N ASP A 222 11.39 -15.45 -11.48
CA ASP A 222 11.43 -16.76 -10.84
C ASP A 222 12.22 -17.76 -11.71
N GLU A 223 13.21 -18.43 -11.11
CA GLU A 223 14.07 -19.40 -11.80
C GLU A 223 13.26 -20.50 -12.50
N ARG A 224 12.15 -20.96 -11.90
CA ARG A 224 11.31 -21.99 -12.53
C ARG A 224 10.70 -21.48 -13.83
N VAL A 225 10.31 -20.20 -13.87
CA VAL A 225 9.74 -19.55 -15.06
C VAL A 225 10.82 -19.31 -16.10
N ARG A 226 11.99 -18.77 -15.71
CA ARG A 226 13.13 -18.53 -16.62
C ARG A 226 13.72 -19.81 -17.22
N ASN A 227 13.61 -20.93 -16.52
CA ASN A 227 14.01 -22.25 -17.03
C ASN A 227 12.92 -22.90 -17.91
N HIS A 228 11.68 -22.43 -17.84
CA HIS A 228 10.56 -22.95 -18.63
C HIS A 228 10.37 -22.22 -19.96
N PHE A 229 10.62 -20.91 -19.99
CA PHE A 229 10.48 -20.05 -21.17
C PHE A 229 11.86 -19.55 -21.64
N SER A 230 12.18 -19.80 -22.91
CA SER A 230 13.42 -19.33 -23.53
C SER A 230 13.40 -17.84 -23.87
N LEU A 231 12.21 -17.23 -23.96
CA LEU A 231 12.05 -15.81 -24.25
C LEU A 231 10.92 -15.22 -23.39
N ILE A 232 11.18 -14.08 -22.74
CA ILE A 232 10.16 -13.28 -22.05
C ILE A 232 10.13 -11.87 -22.64
N LEU A 233 8.97 -11.46 -23.13
CA LEU A 233 8.73 -10.18 -23.80
C LEU A 233 7.75 -9.33 -23.00
N LEU A 234 7.98 -8.01 -22.96
CA LEU A 234 7.07 -7.04 -22.36
C LEU A 234 6.55 -6.07 -23.42
N TYR A 235 5.23 -5.97 -23.53
CA TYR A 235 4.51 -4.99 -24.30
C TYR A 235 3.80 -4.00 -23.36
N SER A 236 4.18 -2.73 -23.41
CA SER A 236 3.61 -1.65 -22.58
C SER A 236 3.32 -0.44 -23.47
N ARG A 237 2.25 -0.48 -24.26
CA ARG A 237 1.81 0.66 -25.10
C ARG A 237 0.31 0.91 -24.98
N ASN A 238 -0.09 2.18 -25.10
CA ASN A 238 -1.42 2.67 -24.73
C ASN A 238 -2.55 2.24 -25.66
N ASP A 239 -2.24 1.82 -26.89
CA ASP A 239 -3.24 1.43 -27.86
C ASP A 239 -2.79 0.15 -28.57
N LEU A 240 -3.60 -0.90 -28.50
CA LEU A 240 -3.47 -2.09 -29.36
C LEU A 240 -4.03 -1.83 -30.79
N LYS A 241 -4.08 -0.55 -31.20
CA LYS A 241 -4.74 -0.10 -32.43
C LYS A 241 -3.86 -0.21 -33.67
N ASP A 242 -2.54 -0.19 -33.49
CA ASP A 242 -1.62 -0.37 -34.62
C ASP A 242 -1.54 -1.84 -35.02
N GLU A 243 -1.81 -2.11 -36.30
CA GLU A 243 -1.70 -3.41 -36.97
C GLU A 243 -0.27 -3.98 -37.03
N THR A 244 0.67 -3.44 -36.25
CA THR A 244 2.05 -3.92 -36.12
C THR A 244 2.22 -5.00 -35.05
N ALA A 245 1.16 -5.77 -34.77
CA ALA A 245 1.20 -7.05 -34.06
C ALA A 245 1.85 -8.18 -34.90
N ILE A 246 2.73 -7.84 -35.85
CA ILE A 246 3.30 -8.77 -36.85
C ILE A 246 4.54 -9.49 -36.32
N ALA A 247 5.19 -8.97 -35.28
CA ALA A 247 6.09 -9.76 -34.44
C ALA A 247 6.19 -9.12 -33.06
N PHE A 248 5.86 -9.86 -32.00
CA PHE A 248 6.16 -9.43 -30.63
C PHE A 248 7.66 -9.08 -30.44
N ARG A 249 8.55 -9.49 -31.34
CA ARG A 249 9.99 -9.17 -31.26
C ARG A 249 10.33 -7.69 -31.48
N ASP A 250 9.67 -6.99 -32.40
CA ASP A 250 10.11 -5.63 -32.80
C ASP A 250 9.54 -4.53 -31.89
N ASN A 251 8.38 -4.80 -31.27
CA ASN A 251 7.65 -3.83 -30.46
C ASN A 251 7.68 -4.13 -28.95
N CYS A 252 8.32 -5.22 -28.52
CA CYS A 252 8.43 -5.56 -27.10
C CYS A 252 9.84 -5.35 -26.56
N VAL A 253 9.90 -5.04 -25.26
CA VAL A 253 11.15 -5.08 -24.51
C VAL A 253 11.45 -6.53 -24.16
N THR A 254 12.63 -7.02 -24.54
CA THR A 254 13.09 -8.37 -24.13
C THR A 254 13.55 -8.32 -22.67
N LYS A 255 12.89 -9.09 -21.81
CA LYS A 255 13.21 -9.20 -20.38
C LYS A 255 14.16 -10.34 -20.06
N HIS A 256 14.01 -11.45 -20.79
CA HIS A 256 14.82 -12.66 -20.59
C HIS A 256 14.94 -13.37 -21.92
N GLN A 257 16.14 -13.87 -22.20
CA GLN A 257 16.41 -14.73 -23.36
C GLN A 257 17.44 -15.78 -22.96
N ASN A 258 17.11 -17.05 -23.19
CA ASN A 258 18.01 -18.17 -22.97
C ASN A 258 18.10 -19.02 -24.25
N ILE A 259 19.25 -18.89 -24.93
CA ILE A 259 19.52 -19.50 -26.24
C ILE A 259 19.81 -21.01 -26.11
N THR A 260 20.06 -21.52 -24.89
CA THR A 260 20.43 -22.92 -24.64
C THR A 260 19.24 -23.88 -24.46
N LEU A 261 18.02 -23.37 -24.42
CA LEU A 261 16.82 -24.19 -24.23
C LEU A 261 16.33 -24.73 -25.58
N ASP A 262 16.30 -26.06 -25.72
CA ASP A 262 15.80 -26.78 -26.92
C ASP A 262 14.34 -26.47 -27.28
N LYS A 263 13.56 -25.92 -26.34
CA LYS A 263 12.14 -25.56 -26.54
C LYS A 263 11.99 -24.05 -26.60
N GLU A 264 11.62 -23.53 -27.76
CA GLU A 264 11.42 -22.09 -28.03
C GLU A 264 10.13 -21.51 -27.42
N ARG A 265 9.81 -21.84 -26.15
CA ARG A 265 8.60 -21.33 -25.49
C ARG A 265 8.79 -19.86 -25.12
N SER A 266 7.80 -19.05 -25.50
CA SER A 266 7.79 -17.62 -25.20
C SER A 266 6.73 -17.25 -24.16
N LEU A 267 7.05 -16.32 -23.27
CA LEU A 267 6.09 -15.65 -22.39
C LEU A 267 5.95 -14.20 -22.85
N VAL A 268 4.74 -13.78 -23.17
CA VAL A 268 4.44 -12.37 -23.48
C VAL A 268 3.67 -11.75 -22.33
N VAL A 269 4.19 -10.65 -21.80
CA VAL A 269 3.55 -9.81 -20.78
C VAL A 269 2.98 -8.57 -21.46
N ILE A 270 1.68 -8.35 -21.34
CA ILE A 270 0.97 -7.20 -21.90
C ILE A 270 0.50 -6.32 -20.74
N GLU A 271 0.96 -5.07 -20.67
CA GLU A 271 0.51 -4.09 -19.68
C GLU A 271 -0.46 -3.10 -20.32
N LEU A 272 -1.73 -3.16 -19.91
CA LEU A 272 -2.79 -2.31 -20.43
C LEU A 272 -3.05 -1.12 -19.50
N LEU A 273 -2.95 0.09 -20.05
CA LEU A 273 -3.37 1.31 -19.36
C LEU A 273 -4.88 1.56 -19.49
N GLY A 274 -5.49 1.16 -20.61
CA GLY A 274 -6.90 1.37 -20.92
C GLY A 274 -7.68 0.09 -21.24
N ASP A 275 -8.96 0.28 -21.56
CA ASP A 275 -9.83 -0.79 -22.04
C ASP A 275 -9.44 -1.24 -23.46
N VAL A 276 -9.61 -2.55 -23.73
CA VAL A 276 -9.37 -3.15 -25.04
C VAL A 276 -10.70 -3.68 -25.59
N ASP A 277 -11.00 -3.34 -26.84
CA ASP A 277 -12.19 -3.87 -27.51
C ASP A 277 -12.01 -5.34 -27.91
N LYS A 278 -13.12 -6.08 -28.00
CA LYS A 278 -13.12 -7.52 -28.27
C LYS A 278 -12.49 -7.87 -29.62
N ALA A 279 -12.62 -7.01 -30.64
CA ALA A 279 -12.10 -7.27 -31.97
C ALA A 279 -10.57 -7.11 -32.00
N ALA A 280 -10.04 -6.06 -31.37
CA ALA A 280 -8.60 -5.87 -31.19
C ALA A 280 -7.97 -7.02 -30.40
N TRP A 281 -8.60 -7.44 -29.30
CA TRP A 281 -8.13 -8.58 -28.52
C TRP A 281 -8.09 -9.88 -29.35
N LYS A 282 -9.15 -10.16 -30.13
CA LYS A 282 -9.20 -11.35 -30.99
C LYS A 282 -8.11 -11.33 -32.06
N ARG A 283 -7.86 -10.18 -32.70
CA ARG A 283 -6.78 -10.04 -33.69
C ARG A 283 -5.40 -10.29 -33.08
N LEU A 284 -5.16 -9.78 -31.87
CA LEU A 284 -3.92 -10.01 -31.15
C LEU A 284 -3.70 -11.49 -30.85
N LEU A 285 -4.71 -12.19 -30.33
CA LEU A 285 -4.61 -13.63 -30.05
C LEU A 285 -4.35 -14.45 -31.32
N GLN A 286 -5.06 -14.15 -32.42
CA GLN A 286 -4.84 -14.83 -33.70
C GLN A 286 -3.42 -14.62 -34.24
N SER A 287 -2.84 -13.43 -34.04
CA SER A 287 -1.44 -13.18 -34.41
C SER A 287 -0.49 -13.97 -33.51
N ALA A 288 -0.73 -13.94 -32.19
CA ALA A 288 0.07 -14.67 -31.22
C ALA A 288 0.09 -16.18 -31.47
N GLU A 289 -1.05 -16.79 -31.78
CA GLU A 289 -1.17 -18.21 -32.12
C GLU A 289 -0.37 -18.61 -33.38
N ARG A 290 -0.20 -17.69 -34.34
CA ARG A 290 0.60 -17.94 -35.55
C ARG A 290 2.10 -17.83 -35.30
N CYS A 291 2.51 -16.99 -34.35
CA CYS A 291 3.91 -16.65 -34.13
C CYS A 291 4.55 -17.37 -32.93
N MET A 292 3.74 -17.84 -31.98
CA MET A 292 4.22 -18.44 -30.73
C MET A 292 4.19 -19.96 -30.81
N THR A 293 5.22 -20.59 -30.26
CA THR A 293 5.33 -22.05 -30.23
C THR A 293 4.42 -22.66 -29.17
N ARG A 294 4.12 -23.95 -29.32
CA ARG A 294 3.27 -24.69 -28.37
C ARG A 294 3.86 -24.65 -26.94
N GLY A 295 2.99 -24.35 -25.97
CA GLY A 295 3.35 -24.17 -24.56
C GLY A 295 3.83 -22.76 -24.22
N SER A 296 3.81 -21.83 -25.18
CA SER A 296 3.95 -20.39 -24.92
C SER A 296 2.69 -19.85 -24.23
N LYS A 297 2.82 -18.77 -23.46
CA LYS A 297 1.71 -18.20 -22.66
C LYS A 297 1.71 -16.68 -22.66
N ILE A 298 0.56 -16.09 -22.34
CA ILE A 298 0.37 -14.65 -22.19
C ILE A 298 -0.06 -14.32 -20.75
N ILE A 299 0.57 -13.31 -20.16
CA ILE A 299 0.07 -12.61 -18.97
C ILE A 299 -0.41 -11.24 -19.41
N VAL A 300 -1.60 -10.84 -18.95
CA VAL A 300 -2.09 -9.47 -19.19
C VAL A 300 -2.38 -8.79 -17.88
N THR A 301 -1.84 -7.58 -17.67
CA THR A 301 -2.22 -6.73 -16.55
C THR A 301 -3.18 -5.64 -17.01
N SER A 302 -4.25 -5.40 -16.23
CA SER A 302 -5.22 -4.34 -16.54
C SER A 302 -5.83 -3.73 -15.28
N ARG A 303 -6.33 -2.50 -15.41
CA ARG A 303 -7.16 -1.83 -14.38
C ARG A 303 -8.64 -2.20 -14.51
N SER A 304 -9.04 -2.72 -15.66
CA SER A 304 -10.43 -2.98 -16.00
C SER A 304 -10.82 -4.42 -15.70
N GLU A 305 -11.89 -4.61 -14.92
CA GLU A 305 -12.45 -5.94 -14.68
C GLU A 305 -12.98 -6.60 -15.96
N LYS A 306 -13.27 -5.82 -17.02
CA LYS A 306 -13.67 -6.36 -18.32
C LYS A 306 -12.61 -7.29 -18.91
N MET A 307 -11.35 -7.16 -18.51
CA MET A 307 -10.25 -8.02 -18.97
C MET A 307 -10.40 -9.48 -18.51
N VAL A 308 -11.17 -9.75 -17.45
CA VAL A 308 -11.38 -11.11 -16.92
C VAL A 308 -11.96 -12.05 -17.99
N ARG A 309 -12.87 -11.55 -18.84
CA ARG A 309 -13.53 -12.35 -19.89
C ARG A 309 -12.60 -12.83 -21.01
N PHE A 310 -11.38 -12.29 -21.05
CA PHE A 310 -10.39 -12.56 -22.10
C PHE A 310 -9.34 -13.58 -21.67
N GLY A 311 -9.39 -14.07 -20.42
CA GLY A 311 -8.54 -15.13 -19.93
C GLY A 311 -8.98 -16.52 -20.37
N THR A 312 -8.03 -17.44 -20.49
CA THR A 312 -8.31 -18.88 -20.65
C THR A 312 -8.33 -19.61 -19.30
N THR A 313 -8.04 -18.91 -18.21
CA THR A 313 -8.07 -19.39 -16.82
C THR A 313 -8.73 -18.34 -15.93
N GLU A 314 -9.03 -18.72 -14.69
CA GLU A 314 -9.48 -17.78 -13.66
C GLU A 314 -8.48 -16.63 -13.50
N ALA A 315 -8.99 -15.39 -13.57
CA ALA A 315 -8.18 -14.19 -13.43
C ALA A 315 -7.70 -14.00 -11.99
N ILE A 316 -6.46 -13.53 -11.83
CA ILE A 316 -5.95 -13.07 -10.55
C ILE A 316 -6.47 -11.66 -10.29
N LYS A 317 -7.40 -11.53 -9.34
CA LYS A 317 -7.98 -10.25 -8.93
C LYS A 317 -7.19 -9.67 -7.75
N LEU A 318 -6.39 -8.65 -8.01
CA LEU A 318 -5.67 -7.92 -6.96
C LEU A 318 -6.58 -6.82 -6.37
N SER A 319 -6.84 -6.90 -5.07
CA SER A 319 -7.43 -5.82 -4.28
C SER A 319 -6.36 -5.01 -3.56
N CYS A 320 -6.68 -3.80 -3.08
CA CYS A 320 -5.81 -3.11 -2.13
C CYS A 320 -5.56 -4.01 -0.90
N LEU A 321 -4.35 -3.93 -0.34
CA LEU A 321 -4.07 -4.58 0.94
C LEU A 321 -5.07 -4.09 2.00
N SER A 322 -5.42 -4.96 2.94
CA SER A 322 -6.21 -4.53 4.09
C SER A 322 -5.48 -3.40 4.82
N LYS A 323 -6.25 -2.58 5.54
CA LYS A 323 -5.72 -1.47 6.33
C LYS A 323 -4.61 -1.93 7.29
N GLU A 324 -4.79 -3.10 7.90
CA GLU A 324 -3.88 -3.70 8.86
C GLU A 324 -2.58 -4.16 8.17
N ALA A 325 -2.70 -4.86 7.03
CA ALA A 325 -1.55 -5.33 6.26
C ALA A 325 -0.76 -4.18 5.64
N TYR A 326 -1.47 -3.17 5.12
CA TYR A 326 -0.86 -1.97 4.55
C TYR A 326 -0.17 -1.12 5.61
N TRP A 327 -0.75 -1.00 6.81
CA TRP A 327 -0.10 -0.38 7.95
C TRP A 327 1.18 -1.11 8.32
N TYR A 328 1.14 -2.44 8.45
CA TYR A 328 2.33 -3.24 8.76
C TYR A 328 3.44 -3.01 7.72
N PHE A 329 3.10 -3.09 6.43
CA PHE A 329 4.00 -2.79 5.32
C PHE A 329 4.62 -1.39 5.44
N PHE A 330 3.78 -0.37 5.60
CA PHE A 330 4.25 1.01 5.63
C PHE A 330 5.08 1.31 6.88
N LYS A 331 4.71 0.77 8.04
CA LYS A 331 5.45 0.89 9.30
C LYS A 331 6.88 0.39 9.12
N MET A 332 7.03 -0.82 8.61
CA MET A 332 8.35 -1.38 8.39
C MET A 332 9.15 -0.60 7.34
N LEU A 333 8.49 -0.10 6.30
CA LEU A 333 9.12 0.69 5.23
C LEU A 333 9.63 2.06 5.73
N VAL A 334 8.82 2.77 6.52
CA VAL A 334 9.14 4.14 6.96
C VAL A 334 10.15 4.17 8.10
N PHE A 335 10.09 3.21 9.02
CA PHE A 335 11.01 3.17 10.16
C PHE A 335 12.34 2.51 9.81
N GLY A 336 12.39 1.62 8.83
CA GLY A 336 13.64 0.99 8.43
C GLY A 336 14.21 0.11 9.55
N SER A 337 15.43 0.43 9.97
CA SER A 337 16.09 -0.17 11.14
C SER A 337 15.76 0.54 12.47
N THR A 338 15.03 1.66 12.43
CA THR A 338 14.64 2.42 13.62
C THR A 338 13.52 1.68 14.34
N ASP A 339 13.57 1.59 15.67
CA ASP A 339 12.49 0.95 16.43
C ASP A 339 11.25 1.88 16.52
N PRO A 340 10.08 1.50 15.96
CA PRO A 340 8.86 2.30 16.09
C PRO A 340 8.38 2.45 17.54
N GLU A 341 8.78 1.54 18.44
CA GLU A 341 8.36 1.53 19.85
C GLU A 341 8.96 2.72 20.64
N GLU A 342 10.18 3.13 20.29
CA GLU A 342 10.85 4.31 20.83
C GLU A 342 10.24 5.63 20.31
N HIS A 343 9.46 5.56 19.23
CA HIS A 343 8.94 6.74 18.52
C HIS A 343 7.40 6.73 18.37
N PRO A 344 6.64 6.65 19.46
CA PRO A 344 5.18 6.51 19.45
C PRO A 344 4.44 7.63 18.72
N ARG A 345 4.93 8.87 18.84
CA ARG A 345 4.34 10.03 18.16
C ARG A 345 4.52 9.91 16.65
N LEU A 346 5.71 9.48 16.20
CA LEU A 346 5.98 9.20 14.78
C LEU A 346 5.08 8.07 14.28
N THR A 347 4.94 7.00 15.07
CA THR A 347 4.10 5.84 14.75
C THR A 347 2.65 6.28 14.53
N SER A 348 2.11 7.16 15.38
CA SER A 348 0.75 7.68 15.23
C SER A 348 0.55 8.50 13.94
N ILE A 349 1.57 9.27 13.53
CA ILE A 349 1.53 10.09 12.31
C ILE A 349 1.63 9.19 11.07
N ALA A 350 2.55 8.22 11.08
CA ALA A 350 2.72 7.26 9.99
C ALA A 350 1.46 6.40 9.79
N MET A 351 0.84 5.97 10.89
CA MET A 351 -0.40 5.21 10.84
C MET A 351 -1.52 6.00 10.17
N GLU A 352 -1.60 7.30 10.46
CA GLU A 352 -2.56 8.19 9.81
C GLU A 352 -2.28 8.47 8.33
N LEU A 353 -1.00 8.45 7.93
CA LEU A 353 -0.59 8.53 6.53
C LEU A 353 -0.97 7.24 5.78
N ALA A 354 -0.69 6.06 6.36
CA ALA A 354 -1.04 4.78 5.78
C ALA A 354 -2.53 4.69 5.42
N LEU A 355 -3.40 5.16 6.31
CA LEU A 355 -4.85 5.20 6.09
C LEU A 355 -5.26 6.03 4.88
N ARG A 356 -4.52 7.11 4.58
CA ARG A 356 -4.85 8.02 3.49
C ARG A 356 -4.23 7.66 2.16
N MET A 357 -3.21 6.81 2.15
CA MET A 357 -2.58 6.36 0.90
C MET A 357 -3.37 5.23 0.21
N CYS A 358 -4.46 4.76 0.83
CA CYS A 358 -5.45 3.86 0.22
C CYS A 358 -4.88 2.62 -0.47
N GLY A 359 -3.80 2.04 0.07
CA GLY A 359 -3.19 0.82 -0.48
C GLY A 359 -2.20 1.05 -1.63
N SER A 360 -1.90 2.30 -2.00
CA SER A 360 -0.93 2.60 -3.07
C SER A 360 0.51 2.30 -2.63
N PHE A 361 1.17 1.35 -3.29
CA PHE A 361 2.56 1.01 -2.98
C PHE A 361 3.50 2.17 -3.31
N ILE A 362 3.31 2.83 -4.47
CA ILE A 362 4.15 3.96 -4.89
C ILE A 362 4.04 5.11 -3.88
N CYS A 363 2.83 5.43 -3.41
CA CYS A 363 2.67 6.47 -2.39
C CYS A 363 3.41 6.11 -1.10
N ALA A 364 3.32 4.86 -0.65
CA ALA A 364 4.04 4.40 0.53
C ALA A 364 5.56 4.58 0.38
N TYR A 365 6.14 4.17 -0.74
CA TYR A 365 7.59 4.34 -0.97
C TYR A 365 8.01 5.81 -1.03
N VAL A 366 7.26 6.64 -1.77
CA VAL A 366 7.54 8.08 -1.87
C VAL A 366 7.48 8.76 -0.50
N ILE A 367 6.40 8.52 0.26
CA ILE A 367 6.22 9.14 1.57
C ILE A 367 7.23 8.58 2.58
N ALA A 368 7.52 7.28 2.56
CA ALA A 368 8.52 6.70 3.44
C ALA A 368 9.91 7.29 3.17
N ALA A 369 10.32 7.41 1.90
CA ALA A 369 11.59 8.03 1.52
C ALA A 369 11.66 9.48 2.04
N LEU A 370 10.59 10.26 1.86
CA LEU A 370 10.49 11.64 2.33
C LEU A 370 10.62 11.74 3.86
N LEU A 371 9.94 10.88 4.61
CA LEU A 371 9.93 10.90 6.07
C LEU A 371 11.26 10.43 6.69
N ARG A 372 11.95 9.51 6.02
CA ARG A 372 13.26 9.01 6.45
C ARG A 372 14.39 10.04 6.35
N GLU A 373 14.20 11.13 5.59
CA GLU A 373 15.15 12.25 5.59
C GLU A 373 15.22 12.98 6.93
N ASN A 374 14.16 12.92 7.76
CA ASN A 374 14.10 13.64 9.02
C ASN A 374 13.10 12.99 9.99
N LEU A 375 13.60 12.34 11.04
CA LEU A 375 12.81 11.67 12.09
C LEU A 375 12.20 12.63 13.15
N SER A 376 12.04 13.91 12.82
CA SER A 376 11.35 14.87 13.68
C SER A 376 9.83 14.71 13.61
N ALA A 377 9.17 14.62 14.77
CA ALA A 377 7.70 14.62 14.84
C ALA A 377 7.08 15.88 14.22
N TRP A 378 7.75 17.03 14.34
CA TRP A 378 7.30 18.27 13.70
C TRP A 378 7.31 18.16 12.17
N PHE A 379 8.38 17.59 11.60
CA PHE A 379 8.51 17.36 10.17
C PHE A 379 7.44 16.39 9.66
N TRP A 380 7.26 15.26 10.34
CA TRP A 380 6.26 14.25 10.00
C TRP A 380 4.83 14.83 10.05
N CYS A 381 4.50 15.60 11.09
CA CYS A 381 3.22 16.30 11.19
C CYS A 381 2.98 17.28 10.03
N ARG A 382 4.05 17.93 9.55
CA ARG A 382 3.97 18.88 8.44
C ARG A 382 3.71 18.15 7.11
N VAL A 383 4.40 17.04 6.86
CA VAL A 383 4.14 16.15 5.71
C VAL A 383 2.69 15.67 5.72
N LEU A 384 2.21 15.17 6.87
CA LEU A 384 0.82 14.74 7.03
C LEU A 384 -0.18 15.86 6.75
N ARG A 385 0.03 17.07 7.29
CA ARG A 385 -0.84 18.23 7.01
C ARG A 385 -0.90 18.57 5.53
N SER A 386 0.24 18.54 4.84
CA SER A 386 0.29 18.80 3.40
C SER A 386 -0.39 17.70 2.60
N PHE A 387 -0.19 16.44 2.97
CA PHE A 387 -0.85 15.30 2.32
C PHE A 387 -2.38 15.37 2.47
N ARG A 388 -2.89 15.73 3.66
CA ARG A 388 -4.33 15.97 3.88
C ARG A 388 -4.88 17.05 2.96
N LYS A 389 -4.19 18.19 2.84
CA LYS A 389 -4.61 19.29 1.95
C LYS A 389 -4.57 18.88 0.48
N TYR A 390 -3.55 18.15 0.06
CA TYR A 390 -3.45 17.58 -1.28
C TYR A 390 -4.65 16.69 -1.59
N MET A 391 -4.96 15.75 -0.70
CA MET A 391 -6.08 14.83 -0.85
C MET A 391 -7.43 15.55 -0.91
N GLN A 392 -7.65 16.52 -0.01
CA GLN A 392 -8.90 17.29 0.04
C GLN A 392 -9.11 18.14 -1.22
N LYS A 393 -8.07 18.84 -1.69
CA LYS A 393 -8.17 19.65 -2.91
C LYS A 393 -8.44 18.82 -4.14
N ASN A 394 -7.74 17.70 -4.31
CA ASN A 394 -7.95 16.84 -5.48
C ASN A 394 -9.31 16.12 -5.44
N LEU A 395 -9.82 15.76 -4.26
CA LEU A 395 -11.18 15.25 -4.12
C LEU A 395 -12.22 16.27 -4.61
N LEU A 396 -12.12 17.53 -4.16
CA LEU A 396 -13.06 18.59 -4.55
C LEU A 396 -13.03 18.89 -6.05
N LEU A 397 -11.88 18.74 -6.70
CA LEU A 397 -11.69 19.13 -8.11
C LEU A 397 -11.92 17.98 -9.10
N ALA A 398 -11.64 16.73 -8.70
CA ALA A 398 -11.71 15.58 -9.60
C ALA A 398 -12.86 14.61 -9.29
N GLY A 399 -13.56 14.79 -8.16
CA GLY A 399 -14.66 13.92 -7.70
C GLY A 399 -14.22 12.58 -7.13
N GLU A 400 -12.98 12.13 -7.40
CA GLU A 400 -12.43 10.84 -6.97
C GLU A 400 -10.92 10.94 -6.68
N TYR A 401 -10.43 10.03 -5.83
CA TYR A 401 -9.12 10.19 -5.20
C TYR A 401 -7.90 9.84 -6.08
N PHE A 402 -8.00 8.96 -7.09
CA PHE A 402 -6.81 8.39 -7.75
C PHE A 402 -7.04 7.83 -9.18
N TYR A 403 -7.39 8.67 -10.16
CA TYR A 403 -7.15 8.32 -11.58
C TYR A 403 -5.89 9.03 -12.08
N GLU A 404 -4.93 8.28 -12.64
CA GLU A 404 -3.67 8.83 -13.18
C GLU A 404 -3.88 9.69 -14.43
N ASP A 405 -5.03 9.54 -15.10
CA ASP A 405 -5.30 10.18 -16.38
C ASP A 405 -5.92 11.59 -16.26
N LYS A 406 -6.03 12.13 -15.03
CA LYS A 406 -6.54 13.49 -14.79
C LYS A 406 -5.47 14.38 -14.14
N PRO A 407 -5.42 15.67 -14.52
CA PRO A 407 -4.51 16.62 -13.90
C PRO A 407 -4.73 16.70 -12.38
N ARG A 408 -3.64 16.80 -11.60
CA ARG A 408 -3.71 16.87 -10.13
C ARG A 408 -3.01 18.10 -9.58
N TYR A 409 -3.62 18.76 -8.61
CA TYR A 409 -2.98 19.88 -7.93
C TYR A 409 -2.03 19.37 -6.84
N VAL A 410 -0.77 19.76 -6.93
CA VAL A 410 0.25 19.54 -5.91
C VAL A 410 0.61 20.87 -5.27
N MET A 411 0.70 20.89 -3.95
CA MET A 411 1.11 22.08 -3.19
C MET A 411 2.47 21.86 -2.53
N THR A 412 3.24 22.93 -2.41
CA THR A 412 4.46 22.94 -1.62
C THR A 412 4.16 22.74 -0.12
N ILE A 413 5.09 22.08 0.55
CA ILE A 413 5.17 21.90 2.01
C ILE A 413 5.91 23.08 2.65
N ALA A 414 6.73 23.82 1.90
CA ALA A 414 7.45 25.04 2.32
C ALA A 414 6.55 26.10 3.00
N GLU A 415 6.86 26.49 4.23
CA GLU A 415 6.38 27.73 4.85
C GLU A 415 7.44 28.79 4.59
N THR A 416 7.16 29.73 3.68
CA THR A 416 7.76 31.06 3.80
C THR A 416 7.22 31.67 5.09
N ARG A 417 8.11 31.97 6.03
CA ARG A 417 7.80 32.86 7.14
C ARG A 417 7.22 34.15 6.54
N ARG A 418 5.99 34.48 6.91
CA ARG A 418 5.37 35.81 6.77
C ARG A 418 5.42 36.44 5.37
N VAL A 419 4.70 35.91 4.39
CA VAL A 419 3.90 36.75 3.48
C VAL A 419 2.62 35.97 3.14
N SER A 420 1.49 36.54 3.50
CA SER A 420 0.17 36.10 3.04
C SER A 420 0.09 36.30 1.52
N GLY A 421 0.31 35.26 0.72
CA GLY A 421 0.21 35.36 -0.75
C GLY A 421 0.51 34.07 -1.50
N ASP A 422 1.76 33.63 -1.57
CA ASP A 422 2.18 32.70 -2.63
C ASP A 422 2.39 31.26 -2.14
N ARG A 423 1.29 30.54 -1.91
CA ARG A 423 1.37 29.07 -2.01
C ARG A 423 1.51 28.70 -3.47
N LYS A 424 2.72 28.31 -3.86
CA LYS A 424 3.00 27.73 -5.19
C LYS A 424 2.14 26.48 -5.40
N LEU A 425 1.15 26.59 -6.29
CA LEU A 425 0.39 25.46 -6.78
C LEU A 425 0.99 24.99 -8.09
N PHE A 426 1.17 23.68 -8.19
CA PHE A 426 1.59 23.03 -9.42
C PHE A 426 0.47 22.15 -9.91
N LEU A 427 0.20 22.21 -11.20
CA LEU A 427 -0.65 21.26 -11.87
C LEU A 427 0.23 20.14 -12.40
N LEU A 428 0.05 18.94 -11.88
CA LEU A 428 0.61 17.71 -12.43
C LEU A 428 -0.24 17.35 -13.64
N HIS A 429 0.33 17.42 -14.84
CA HIS A 429 -0.38 17.14 -16.09
C HIS A 429 -0.23 15.70 -16.53
N HIS A 430 0.93 15.11 -16.29
CA HIS A 430 1.26 13.78 -16.77
C HIS A 430 2.21 13.10 -15.79
N SER A 431 1.95 11.84 -15.49
CA SER A 431 2.87 10.96 -14.78
C SER A 431 3.27 9.83 -15.70
N TYR A 432 4.56 9.54 -15.78
CA TYR A 432 5.04 8.45 -16.61
C TYR A 432 6.28 7.81 -16.02
N GLN A 433 6.62 6.65 -16.56
CA GLN A 433 7.66 5.77 -16.04
C GLN A 433 8.73 5.60 -17.10
N LYS A 434 10.00 5.69 -16.71
CA LYS A 434 11.15 5.36 -17.58
C LYS A 434 11.83 4.11 -17.06
N GLY A 435 12.12 3.17 -17.97
CA GLY A 435 12.87 1.95 -17.68
C GLY A 435 14.30 2.23 -17.19
N PRO A 436 14.96 1.24 -16.55
CA PRO A 436 16.32 1.39 -16.01
C PRO A 436 17.38 1.64 -17.09
N ALA A 437 17.13 1.30 -18.36
CA ALA A 437 18.03 1.60 -19.48
C ALA A 437 18.05 3.10 -19.88
N ALA A 438 17.12 3.92 -19.38
CA ALA A 438 16.98 5.33 -19.77
C ALA A 438 17.68 6.33 -18.81
N GLN A 439 18.72 5.91 -18.08
CA GLN A 439 19.38 6.69 -17.02
C GLN A 439 19.87 8.09 -17.47
N GLY A 440 20.23 8.27 -18.74
CA GLY A 440 20.69 9.57 -19.28
C GLY A 440 19.61 10.66 -19.38
N LYS A 441 18.32 10.36 -19.16
CA LYS A 441 17.20 11.31 -19.28
C LYS A 441 16.36 11.42 -18.00
N VAL A 442 16.96 11.22 -16.83
CA VAL A 442 16.26 11.37 -15.54
C VAL A 442 16.35 12.83 -15.06
N PRO A 443 15.24 13.48 -14.67
CA PRO A 443 15.27 14.84 -14.18
C PRO A 443 16.15 14.99 -12.94
N ARG A 444 16.87 16.13 -12.85
CA ARG A 444 17.66 16.49 -11.65
C ARG A 444 16.78 16.97 -10.49
N ILE A 445 15.61 17.52 -10.80
CA ILE A 445 14.65 18.05 -9.83
C ILE A 445 13.96 16.87 -9.14
N THR A 446 14.03 16.79 -7.81
CA THR A 446 13.34 15.75 -7.04
C THR A 446 12.02 16.27 -6.46
N LEU A 447 11.13 15.35 -6.10
CA LEU A 447 9.89 15.72 -5.40
C LEU A 447 10.17 16.42 -4.06
N ALA A 448 11.22 16.02 -3.34
CA ALA A 448 11.62 16.69 -2.10
C ALA A 448 11.99 18.16 -2.35
N ASP A 449 12.67 18.44 -3.47
CA ASP A 449 13.04 19.81 -3.83
C ASP A 449 11.82 20.68 -4.12
N VAL A 450 10.82 20.12 -4.81
CA VAL A 450 9.55 20.80 -5.10
C VAL A 450 8.74 21.01 -3.83
N LEU A 451 8.60 19.97 -3.00
CA LEU A 451 7.80 20.03 -1.78
C LEU A 451 8.41 20.99 -0.75
N PHE A 452 9.72 21.01 -0.58
CA PHE A 452 10.37 21.86 0.42
C PHE A 452 10.89 23.19 -0.10
N SER A 453 10.65 23.50 -1.39
CA SER A 453 11.19 24.70 -2.03
C SER A 453 12.70 24.82 -1.77
N ARG A 454 13.45 23.72 -1.92
CA ARG A 454 14.93 23.72 -1.75
C ARG A 454 15.61 24.58 -2.82
N TRP A 455 14.89 24.95 -3.87
CA TRP A 455 15.27 25.98 -4.83
C TRP A 455 14.84 27.39 -4.40
N GLY A 456 15.76 28.34 -4.47
CA GLY A 456 15.45 29.78 -4.41
C GLY A 456 14.56 30.24 -5.57
N THR A 457 14.68 29.64 -6.76
CA THR A 457 13.87 29.92 -7.95
C THR A 457 13.34 28.61 -8.55
N VAL A 458 12.03 28.39 -8.42
CA VAL A 458 11.34 27.28 -9.08
C VAL A 458 11.30 27.57 -10.60
N PRO A 459 11.54 26.59 -11.48
CA PRO A 459 11.44 26.80 -12.92
C PRO A 459 10.07 27.33 -13.31
N TRP A 460 10.02 28.42 -14.07
CA TRP A 460 8.78 28.92 -14.66
C TRP A 460 8.39 28.02 -15.86
N GLY A 461 7.11 27.67 -15.97
CA GLY A 461 6.59 26.83 -17.07
C GLY A 461 6.51 25.34 -16.75
N LYS A 462 6.59 24.49 -17.79
CA LYS A 462 6.56 23.02 -17.68
C LYS A 462 7.94 22.49 -17.29
N PHE A 463 8.01 21.65 -16.27
CA PHE A 463 9.24 20.97 -15.87
C PHE A 463 8.97 19.55 -15.38
N GLU A 464 9.98 18.70 -15.50
CA GLU A 464 9.91 17.31 -15.06
C GLU A 464 10.55 17.14 -13.69
N VAL A 465 9.94 16.28 -12.87
CA VAL A 465 10.38 16.00 -11.51
C VAL A 465 10.51 14.50 -11.35
N LEU A 466 11.67 14.07 -10.87
CA LEU A 466 11.86 12.71 -10.40
C LEU A 466 11.16 12.54 -9.05
N CYS A 467 10.08 11.78 -9.03
CA CYS A 467 9.31 11.55 -7.81
C CYS A 467 9.86 10.41 -6.99
N TRP A 468 10.26 9.33 -7.64
CA TRP A 468 10.85 8.18 -6.98
C TRP A 468 11.62 7.32 -7.98
N ARG A 469 12.74 6.75 -7.51
CA ARG A 469 13.43 5.66 -8.21
C ARG A 469 13.02 4.37 -7.53
N SER A 470 12.36 3.49 -8.28
CA SER A 470 11.92 2.23 -7.71
C SER A 470 13.11 1.40 -7.30
N LEU A 471 13.13 1.01 -6.02
CA LEU A 471 14.08 0.01 -5.53
C LEU A 471 13.58 -1.41 -5.80
N ILE A 472 12.28 -1.58 -6.09
CA ILE A 472 11.70 -2.87 -6.44
C ILE A 472 11.50 -2.99 -7.96
N PRO A 473 11.51 -4.21 -8.53
CA PRO A 473 11.17 -4.43 -9.93
C PRO A 473 9.84 -3.77 -10.30
N PRO A 474 9.71 -3.19 -11.50
CA PRO A 474 10.67 -3.17 -12.62
C PRO A 474 11.78 -2.09 -12.57
N TYR A 475 12.07 -1.51 -11.40
CA TYR A 475 13.11 -0.49 -11.23
C TYR A 475 12.88 0.77 -12.07
N TYR A 476 11.61 1.13 -12.27
CA TYR A 476 11.24 2.32 -13.02
C TYR A 476 11.61 3.61 -12.28
N ASN A 477 11.94 4.63 -13.07
CA ASN A 477 11.97 6.02 -12.62
C ASN A 477 10.58 6.62 -12.81
N TYR A 478 9.93 6.99 -11.71
CA TYR A 478 8.63 7.66 -11.73
C TYR A 478 8.82 9.16 -11.88
N ILE A 479 8.35 9.71 -13.00
CA ILE A 479 8.54 11.11 -13.39
C ILE A 479 7.19 11.78 -13.52
N TYR A 480 7.04 12.93 -12.85
CA TYR A 480 5.86 13.79 -12.98
C TYR A 480 6.22 15.05 -13.74
N ALA A 481 5.40 15.38 -14.73
CA ALA A 481 5.44 16.64 -15.45
C ALA A 481 4.53 17.64 -14.76
N TYR A 482 5.12 18.74 -14.28
CA TYR A 482 4.45 19.81 -13.59
C TYR A 482 4.40 21.07 -14.46
N CYS A 483 3.29 21.81 -14.40
CA CYS A 483 3.17 23.19 -14.88
C CYS A 483 2.92 24.09 -13.65
N PHE A 484 3.68 25.18 -13.51
CA PHE A 484 3.43 26.17 -12.45
C PHE A 484 2.14 26.95 -12.73
N HIS A 485 1.27 27.12 -11.73
CA HIS A 485 0.02 27.85 -11.89
C HIS A 485 -0.23 28.87 -10.76
N PHE A 486 -0.60 30.09 -11.12
CA PHE A 486 -0.97 31.16 -10.18
C PHE A 486 -2.49 31.21 -10.05
N LEU A 487 -3.04 31.02 -8.84
CA LEU A 487 -4.47 31.25 -8.61
C LEU A 487 -4.72 32.77 -8.67
N GLY A 488 -5.22 33.26 -9.81
CA GLY A 488 -5.60 34.67 -9.97
C GLY A 488 -5.45 35.27 -11.38
N LYS A 489 -4.83 34.55 -12.33
CA LYS A 489 -4.86 34.93 -13.74
C LYS A 489 -5.42 33.78 -14.56
N ALA A 490 -6.56 34.02 -15.21
CA ALA A 490 -7.06 33.14 -16.25
C ALA A 490 -5.99 33.03 -17.35
N ASP A 491 -5.78 31.80 -17.80
CA ASP A 491 -4.95 31.43 -18.95
C ASP A 491 -3.52 31.96 -18.97
N ILE A 492 -2.62 31.17 -18.39
CA ILE A 492 -1.34 30.95 -19.04
C ILE A 492 -1.47 29.58 -19.69
N SER A 493 -1.48 29.57 -21.01
CA SER A 493 -1.51 28.37 -21.85
C SER A 493 -0.43 27.36 -21.40
N CYS A 494 -0.87 26.35 -20.65
CA CYS A 494 -0.28 25.01 -20.65
C CYS A 494 -1.00 24.22 -21.78
#